data_AF-A0A6J0BCM6-F1
#
_entry.id   AF-A0A6J0BCM6-F1
#
_cell.length_a   1.000
_cell.length_b   1.000
_cell.length_c   1.000
_cell.angle_alpha   90.00
_cell.angle_beta   90.00
_cell.angle_gamma   90.00
#
_symmetry.space_group_name_H-M   'P 1'
#
loop_
_entity.id
_entity.type
_entity.pdbx_description
1 polymer ?
#
loop_
_entity_poly.entity_id
_entity_poly.type
_entity_poly.pdbx_seq_one_letter_code
_entity_poly.pdbx_strand_id
1 'polypeptide(L)' 'MFLTNLLLKKAKSKLIMVQMESAVTGHTFNKIRERLADKLEILRFDPHIQRISLYREKKKIRSM' A
#
# COMPACT_ATOMS: atom_id res chain seq x y z
N MET A 1 -23.04 23.61 24.20
CA MET A 1 -21.71 22.97 23.98
C MET A 1 -21.23 23.33 22.59
N PHE A 2 -20.01 23.83 22.44
CA PHE A 2 -19.45 24.20 21.13
C PHE A 2 -18.76 22.98 20.52
N LEU A 3 -19.35 22.39 19.47
CA LEU A 3 -18.75 21.27 18.74
C LEU A 3 -17.61 21.82 17.88
N THR A 4 -16.37 21.63 18.35
CA THR A 4 -15.16 22.02 17.61
C THR A 4 -14.76 20.90 16.64
N ASN A 5 -14.15 21.25 15.50
CA ASN A 5 -13.66 20.29 14.49
C ASN A 5 -12.69 19.24 15.05
N LEU A 6 -12.11 19.50 16.22
CA LEU A 6 -11.19 18.60 16.91
C LEU A 6 -11.92 17.37 17.46
N LEU A 7 -13.16 17.54 17.94
CA LEU A 7 -14.02 16.47 18.47
C LEU A 7 -14.64 15.60 17.36
N LEU A 8 -14.78 16.15 16.15
CA LEU A 8 -15.37 15.48 14.98
C LEU A 8 -14.33 14.78 14.10
N LYS A 9 -13.04 14.83 14.46
CA LYS A 9 -11.97 14.32 13.60
C LYS A 9 -11.93 12.78 13.62
N LYS A 10 -12.15 12.17 12.45
CA LYS A 10 -12.08 10.71 12.28
C LYS A 10 -10.67 10.19 12.57
N ALA A 11 -10.58 9.18 13.44
CA ALA A 11 -9.32 8.52 13.74
C ALA A 11 -8.70 7.92 12.46
N LYS A 12 -7.39 8.15 12.27
CA LYS A 12 -6.65 7.56 11.16
C LYS A 12 -6.41 6.08 11.47
N SER A 13 -6.61 5.21 10.49
CA SER A 13 -6.32 3.78 10.67
C SER A 13 -4.84 3.47 10.65
N LYS A 14 -4.48 2.43 11.42
CA LYS A 14 -3.12 1.92 11.53
C LYS A 14 -2.62 1.28 10.23
N LEU A 15 -3.52 0.60 9.50
CA LEU A 15 -3.20 -0.19 8.32
C LEU A 15 -3.68 0.50 7.03
N ILE A 16 -2.90 0.37 5.97
CA ILE A 16 -3.24 0.86 4.64
C ILE A 16 -3.03 -0.25 3.60
N MET A 17 -3.91 -0.28 2.62
CA MET A 17 -3.80 -1.14 1.46
C MET A 17 -3.07 -0.39 0.35
N VAL A 18 -1.99 -0.99 -0.15
CA VAL A 18 -1.13 -0.44 -1.18
C VAL A 18 -1.09 -1.36 -2.39
N GLN A 19 -0.95 -0.75 -3.57
CA GLN A 19 -0.72 -1.46 -4.81
C GLN A 19 0.79 -1.60 -5.02
N MET A 20 1.24 -2.83 -5.11
CA MET A 20 2.59 -3.22 -5.50
C MET A 20 2.62 -3.40 -7.02
N GLU A 21 3.71 -3.02 -7.66
CA GLU A 21 3.94 -3.12 -9.10
C GLU A 21 5.29 -3.77 -9.38
N SER A 22 5.31 -4.71 -10.32
CA SER A 22 6.54 -5.33 -10.82
C SER A 22 7.39 -4.29 -11.52
N ALA A 23 8.68 -4.22 -11.17
CA ALA A 23 9.63 -3.30 -11.79
C ALA A 23 9.86 -3.57 -13.28
N VAL A 24 9.47 -4.75 -13.79
CA VAL A 24 9.76 -5.17 -15.16
C VAL A 24 8.52 -5.13 -16.06
N THR A 25 7.41 -5.75 -15.65
CA THR A 25 6.21 -5.89 -16.52
C THR A 25 5.07 -4.95 -16.18
N GLY A 26 5.11 -4.29 -15.02
CA GLY A 26 3.95 -3.54 -14.53
C GLY A 26 2.81 -4.43 -14.00
N HIS A 27 3.00 -5.75 -13.85
CA HIS A 27 2.03 -6.59 -13.14
C HIS A 27 1.81 -6.03 -11.74
N THR A 28 0.54 -5.89 -11.31
CA THR A 28 0.22 -5.33 -10.00
C THR A 28 -0.49 -6.30 -9.08
N PHE A 29 -0.30 -6.13 -7.77
CA PHE A 29 -1.07 -6.83 -6.75
C PHE A 29 -1.22 -5.96 -5.50
N ASN A 30 -2.17 -6.31 -4.63
CA ASN A 30 -2.45 -5.54 -3.42
C ASN A 30 -1.76 -6.15 -2.20
N LYS A 31 -1.20 -5.30 -1.33
CA LYS A 31 -0.65 -5.70 -0.05
C LYS A 31 -1.08 -4.73 1.05
N ILE A 32 -1.15 -5.23 2.29
CA ILE A 32 -1.43 -4.41 3.47
C ILE A 32 -0.09 -4.09 4.15
N ARG A 33 0.06 -2.84 4.59
CA ARG A 33 1.19 -2.39 5.40
C ARG A 33 0.76 -1.42 6.50
N GLU A 34 1.65 -1.23 7.47
CA GLU A 34 1.46 -0.18 8.47
C GLU A 34 1.65 1.21 7.84
N ARG A 35 0.84 2.17 8.29
CA ARG A 35 0.82 3.54 7.76
C ARG A 35 2.15 4.28 7.96
N LEU A 36 2.82 4.03 9.08
CA LEU A 36 4.07 4.70 9.46
C LEU A 36 5.31 3.96 8.97
N ALA A 37 5.16 2.78 8.37
CA ALA A 37 6.28 2.02 7.84
C ALA A 37 6.78 2.61 6.51
N ASP A 38 8.05 2.29 6.19
CA ASP A 38 8.67 2.63 4.92
C ASP A 38 8.01 1.94 3.73
N LYS A 39 8.36 2.41 2.53
CA LYS A 39 7.86 1.80 1.28
C LYS A 39 8.35 0.37 1.17
N LEU A 40 7.45 -0.52 0.79
CA LEU A 40 7.75 -1.93 0.63
C LEU A 40 8.44 -2.23 -0.71
N GLU A 41 9.48 -3.06 -0.64
CA GLU A 41 10.08 -3.74 -1.80
C GLU A 41 10.10 -5.25 -1.53
N ILE A 42 9.61 -6.05 -2.47
CA ILE A 42 9.41 -7.48 -2.27
C ILE A 42 9.83 -8.24 -3.53
N LEU A 43 10.56 -9.34 -3.36
CA LEU A 43 10.80 -10.30 -4.43
C LEU A 43 9.60 -11.24 -4.54
N ARG A 44 8.96 -11.29 -5.71
CA ARG A 44 7.82 -12.18 -5.98
C ARG A 44 7.88 -12.68 -7.40
N PHE A 45 7.27 -13.84 -7.63
CA PHE A 45 7.11 -14.39 -8.97
C PHE A 45 6.22 -13.47 -9.83
N ASP A 46 6.73 -13.10 -11.00
CA ASP A 46 6.00 -12.37 -12.04
C ASP A 46 5.44 -13.36 -13.07
N PRO A 47 4.12 -13.45 -13.22
CA PRO A 47 3.50 -14.37 -14.18
C PRO A 47 3.90 -14.13 -15.64
N HIS A 48 4.23 -12.89 -16.01
CA HIS A 48 4.53 -12.55 -17.41
C HIS A 48 5.93 -12.98 -17.84
N ILE A 49 6.91 -12.88 -16.93
CA ILE A 49 8.31 -13.28 -17.20
C ILE A 49 8.55 -14.72 -16.74
N GLN A 50 7.66 -15.26 -15.91
CA GLN A 50 7.81 -16.56 -15.25
C GLN A 50 9.11 -16.66 -14.43
N ARG A 51 9.52 -15.54 -13.84
CA ARG A 51 10.71 -15.44 -12.97
C ARG A 51 10.40 -14.60 -11.75
N ILE A 52 11.27 -14.66 -10.76
CA ILE A 52 11.21 -13.77 -9.58
C ILE A 52 11.63 -12.37 -10.03
N SER A 53 10.75 -11.40 -9.79
CA SER A 53 11.02 -9.99 -10.03
C SER A 53 10.86 -9.17 -8.76
N LEU A 54 11.43 -7.96 -8.76
CA LEU A 54 11.26 -6.99 -7.69
C LEU A 54 9.92 -6.27 -7.89
N TYR A 55 9.11 -6.24 -6.85
CA TYR A 55 7.88 -5.47 -6.76
C TYR A 55 8.08 -4.28 -5.82
N ARG A 56 7.67 -3.10 -6.29
CA ARG A 56 7.75 -1.83 -5.55
C ARG A 56 6.37 -1.28 -5.26
N GLU A 57 6.23 -0.57 -4.15
CA GLU A 57 5.00 0.16 -3.84
C GLU A 57 4.77 1.32 -4.84
N LYS A 58 3.66 1.26 -5.57
CA LYS A 58 3.27 2.31 -6.54
C LYS A 58 2.41 3.37 -5.88
N LYS A 59 1.28 2.96 -5.30
CA LYS A 59 0.29 3.89 -4.73
C LYS A 59 -0.48 3.26 -3.58
N LYS A 60 -0.96 4.12 -2.67
CA LYS A 60 -1.96 3.76 -1.67
C LYS A 60 -3.33 3.67 -2.33
N ILE A 61 -4.05 2.57 -2.10
CA ILE A 61 -5.42 2.36 -2.58
C ILE A 61 -6.41 2.94 -1.58
N ARG A 62 -6.39 2.43 -0.34
CA ARG A 62 -7.31 2.85 0.71
C ARG A 62 -6.70 2.72 2.09
N SER A 63 -7.20 3.53 3.02
CA SER A 63 -7.08 3.24 4.45
C SER A 63 -8.07 2.14 4.80
N MET A 64 -7.59 1.12 5.50
CA MET A 64 -8.49 0.18 6.16
C MET A 64 -9.11 0.80 7.39
#